data_AF-A0A1X1B4V9-F1
#
_entry.id   AF-A0A1X1B4V9-F1
#
_cell.length_a   1.000
_cell.length_b   1.000
_cell.length_c   1.000
_cell.angle_alpha   90.00
_cell.angle_beta   90.00
_cell.angle_gamma   90.00
#
_symmetry.space_group_name_H-M   'P 1'
#
loop_
_entity.id
_entity.type
_entity.pdbx_description
1 polymer ?
#
loop_
_entity_poly.entity_id
_entity_poly.type
_entity_poly.pdbx_seq_one_letter_code
_entity_poly.pdbx_strand_id
1 'polypeptide(L)'
;MDLAAELGDPDVAAEVLMARLITYSGVATHSHQVPELIEQLFALGHRQSRVDTVIAHSIATMATMNLGEVDAATRHLRHGIEGSEDLGLPVLRAQLRWMEAVIAFWRGDFTETRRHHEIAARVHEQTELYVAGSGMVATMALSRDQGLVTVGSVADEAELVQWIRGLIAAGGDTGLAGVVAAGAATTTGTPVDRDLADAMIRQWLAARTAHVWTTLGHAVLLAHLVADHGLVEHADAFLTELELFADRIAIIGQVGVVGPVAFALARLHACAGDDDRARRFNDQARTLAVDTGGVPSALRCRLLECSLQSPSAARTRELDDIARAAFALGMNGLVTEVRRIASSA
;
A
#
# COMPACT_ATOMS: atom_id res chain seq x y z
N MET A 1 -0.79 29.64 9.31
CA MET A 1 -1.39 29.64 10.67
C MET A 1 -1.62 31.04 11.16
N ASP A 2 -0.78 31.98 10.72
CA ASP A 2 -0.69 33.35 11.22
C ASP A 2 -2.06 34.07 11.28
N LEU A 3 -2.82 34.13 10.19
CA LEU A 3 -4.09 34.89 10.20
C LEU A 3 -5.20 34.28 11.07
N ALA A 4 -5.31 32.94 11.14
CA ALA A 4 -6.34 32.27 11.96
C ALA A 4 -5.97 32.28 13.46
N ALA A 5 -4.68 32.12 13.76
CA ALA A 5 -4.17 32.24 15.13
C ALA A 5 -4.29 33.68 15.65
N GLU A 6 -4.08 34.68 14.79
CA GLU A 6 -4.25 36.10 15.12
C GLU A 6 -5.68 36.49 15.52
N LEU A 7 -6.70 35.77 15.03
CA LEU A 7 -8.09 35.99 15.40
C LEU A 7 -8.44 35.51 16.82
N GLY A 8 -7.64 34.60 17.38
CA GLY A 8 -7.85 34.04 18.73
C GLY A 8 -9.13 33.19 18.88
N ASP A 9 -9.78 32.81 17.78
CA ASP A 9 -11.00 32.00 17.79
C ASP A 9 -10.66 30.50 17.61
N PRO A 10 -10.93 29.65 18.61
CA PRO A 10 -10.62 28.23 18.54
C PRO A 10 -11.43 27.47 17.46
N ASP A 11 -12.64 27.92 17.11
CA ASP A 11 -13.41 27.28 16.05
C ASP A 11 -12.79 27.55 14.68
N VAL A 12 -12.36 28.79 14.41
CA VAL A 12 -11.68 29.15 13.15
C VAL A 12 -10.34 28.42 13.03
N ALA A 13 -9.59 28.32 14.13
CA ALA A 13 -8.35 27.54 14.15
C ALA A 13 -8.60 26.06 13.84
N ALA A 14 -9.64 25.47 14.45
CA ALA A 14 -10.02 24.08 14.20
C ALA A 14 -10.46 23.85 12.74
N GLU A 15 -11.25 24.74 12.15
CA GLU A 15 -11.66 24.64 10.74
C GLU A 15 -10.46 24.65 9.79
N VAL A 16 -9.47 25.52 10.03
CA VAL A 16 -8.23 25.58 9.23
C VAL A 16 -7.40 24.30 9.40
N LEU A 17 -7.26 23.79 10.62
CA LEU A 17 -6.56 22.53 10.87
C LEU A 17 -7.28 21.35 10.18
N MET A 18 -8.59 21.27 10.30
CA MET A 18 -9.40 20.23 9.66
C MET A 18 -9.31 20.28 8.13
N ALA A 19 -9.38 21.48 7.54
CA ALA A 19 -9.19 21.63 6.09
C ALA A 19 -7.84 21.08 5.63
N ARG A 20 -6.76 21.35 6.39
CA ARG A 20 -5.42 20.82 6.09
C ARG A 20 -5.34 19.31 6.29
N LEU A 21 -5.90 18.78 7.39
CA LEU A 21 -5.93 17.35 7.67
C LEU A 21 -6.66 16.58 6.57
N ILE A 22 -7.82 17.07 6.12
CA ILE A 22 -8.57 16.46 5.02
C ILE A 22 -7.76 16.52 3.72
N THR A 23 -7.11 17.65 3.43
CA THR A 23 -6.27 17.82 2.24
C THR A 23 -5.06 16.87 2.25
N TYR A 24 -4.45 16.63 3.41
CA TYR A 24 -3.26 15.79 3.56
C TYR A 24 -3.58 14.31 3.82
N SER A 25 -4.87 13.97 3.90
CA SER A 25 -5.34 12.63 4.21
C SER A 25 -4.79 11.58 3.23
N GLY A 26 -3.93 10.70 3.72
CA GLY A 26 -3.25 9.66 2.93
C GLY A 26 -2.14 10.17 1.99
N VAL A 27 -1.85 11.48 1.97
CA VAL A 27 -0.82 12.06 1.09
C VAL A 27 0.55 11.86 1.71
N ALA A 28 1.36 10.99 1.09
CA ALA A 28 2.68 10.62 1.60
C ALA A 28 3.53 11.85 1.94
N THR A 29 3.68 12.83 1.05
CA THR A 29 4.53 14.02 1.28
C THR A 29 4.21 14.81 2.55
N HIS A 30 3.01 14.63 3.13
CA HIS A 30 2.57 15.30 4.36
C HIS A 30 2.44 14.36 5.57
N SER A 31 2.78 13.07 5.46
CA SER A 31 2.52 12.10 6.54
C SER A 31 3.22 12.44 7.86
N HIS A 32 4.44 13.01 7.85
CA HIS A 32 5.09 13.48 9.09
C HIS A 32 4.40 14.68 9.72
N GLN A 33 3.73 15.53 8.92
CA GLN A 33 3.07 16.73 9.42
C GLN A 33 1.70 16.41 10.05
N VAL A 34 1.03 15.35 9.59
CA VAL A 34 -0.32 15.00 10.05
C VAL A 34 -0.39 14.79 11.57
N PRO A 35 0.49 14.01 12.23
CA PRO A 35 0.45 13.85 13.68
C PRO A 35 0.48 15.18 14.45
N GLU A 36 1.36 16.10 14.06
CA GLU A 36 1.50 17.41 14.70
C GLU A 36 0.22 18.25 14.58
N LEU A 37 -0.45 18.20 13.42
CA LEU A 37 -1.71 18.91 13.20
C LEU A 37 -2.86 18.32 14.01
N ILE A 38 -2.86 17.00 14.20
CA ILE A 38 -3.86 16.30 15.02
C ILE A 38 -3.67 16.65 16.49
N GLU A 39 -2.44 16.68 16.99
CA GLU A 39 -2.16 17.10 18.36
C GLU A 39 -2.61 18.54 18.62
N GLN A 40 -2.36 19.46 17.68
CA GLN A 40 -2.84 20.83 17.75
C GLN A 40 -4.38 20.88 17.80
N LEU A 41 -5.06 20.12 16.95
CA LEU A 41 -6.52 20.06 16.93
C LEU A 41 -7.08 19.52 18.26
N PHE A 42 -6.48 18.46 18.83
CA PHE A 42 -6.93 17.87 20.09
C PHE A 42 -6.73 18.80 21.30
N ALA A 43 -5.76 19.70 21.23
CA ALA A 43 -5.54 20.71 22.26
C ALA A 43 -6.58 21.85 22.21
N LEU A 44 -7.33 22.00 21.11
CA LEU A 44 -8.34 23.04 20.97
C LEU A 44 -9.66 22.64 21.65
N GLY A 45 -10.20 23.54 22.47
CA GLY A 45 -11.56 23.46 22.99
C GLY A 45 -12.55 24.08 22.02
N HIS A 46 -12.86 23.42 20.90
CA HIS A 46 -13.79 23.94 19.87
C HIS A 46 -15.13 23.18 19.84
N ARG A 47 -16.16 23.80 19.24
CA ARG A 47 -17.55 23.30 19.28
C ARG A 47 -17.76 21.96 18.60
N GLN A 48 -17.03 21.68 17.52
CA GLN A 48 -17.16 20.45 16.73
C GLN A 48 -16.18 19.34 17.14
N SER A 49 -15.45 19.53 18.24
CA SER A 49 -14.37 18.66 18.73
C SER A 49 -14.71 17.17 18.72
N ARG A 50 -15.93 16.77 19.07
CA ARG A 50 -16.34 15.35 19.07
C ARG A 50 -16.25 14.72 17.68
N VAL A 51 -16.79 15.37 16.65
CA VAL A 51 -16.81 14.83 15.28
C VAL A 51 -15.42 14.92 14.67
N ASP A 52 -14.77 16.08 14.82
CA ASP A 52 -13.43 16.32 14.30
C ASP A 52 -12.39 15.37 14.87
N THR A 53 -12.54 14.97 16.14
CA THR A 53 -11.67 13.96 16.77
C THR A 53 -11.74 12.61 16.06
N VAL A 54 -12.93 12.17 15.66
CA VAL A 54 -13.10 10.90 14.95
C VAL A 54 -12.51 10.97 13.55
N ILE A 55 -12.73 12.08 12.84
CA ILE A 55 -12.15 12.31 11.51
C ILE A 55 -10.62 12.35 11.61
N ALA A 56 -10.07 13.08 12.57
CA ALA A 56 -8.64 13.16 12.82
C ALA A 56 -8.05 11.79 13.13
N HIS A 57 -8.69 10.96 13.96
CA HIS A 57 -8.25 9.58 14.19
C HIS A 57 -8.26 8.72 12.91
N SER A 58 -9.28 8.83 12.06
CA SER A 58 -9.30 8.15 10.75
C SER A 58 -8.13 8.58 9.85
N ILE A 59 -7.83 9.88 9.80
CA ILE A 59 -6.70 10.41 9.03
C ILE A 59 -5.37 9.93 9.62
N ALA A 60 -5.26 9.90 10.95
CA ALA A 60 -4.07 9.44 11.66
C ALA A 60 -3.72 7.99 11.31
N THR A 61 -4.71 7.11 11.09
CA THR A 61 -4.43 5.70 10.77
C THR A 61 -3.61 5.57 9.48
N MET A 62 -3.89 6.39 8.47
CA MET A 62 -3.13 6.37 7.22
C MET A 62 -1.73 6.94 7.39
N ALA A 63 -1.60 8.09 8.06
CA ALA A 63 -0.30 8.73 8.26
C ALA A 63 0.63 7.83 9.08
N THR A 64 0.16 7.34 10.23
CA THR A 64 0.96 6.47 11.10
C THR A 64 1.29 5.13 10.44
N MET A 65 0.35 4.51 9.71
CA MET A 65 0.67 3.32 8.92
C MET A 65 1.72 3.60 7.85
N ASN A 66 1.60 4.71 7.11
CA ASN A 66 2.58 5.10 6.10
C ASN A 66 3.98 5.31 6.70
N LEU A 67 4.06 5.87 7.91
CA LEU A 67 5.31 6.09 8.64
C LEU A 67 5.88 4.83 9.32
N GLY A 68 5.23 3.67 9.18
CA GLY A 68 5.65 2.44 9.87
C GLY A 68 5.26 2.37 11.35
N GLU A 69 4.51 3.34 11.86
CA GLU A 69 4.02 3.38 13.24
C GLU A 69 2.75 2.53 13.41
N VAL A 70 2.83 1.24 13.09
CA VAL A 70 1.67 0.31 13.01
C VAL A 70 0.89 0.22 14.32
N ASP A 71 1.57 0.30 15.47
CA ASP A 71 0.91 0.32 16.77
C ASP A 71 0.15 1.63 17.03
N ALA A 72 0.68 2.76 16.57
CA ALA A 72 -0.02 4.04 16.63
C ALA A 72 -1.24 4.01 15.71
N ALA A 73 -1.10 3.46 14.50
CA ALA A 73 -2.21 3.24 13.57
C ALA A 73 -3.32 2.40 14.22
N THR A 74 -2.94 1.33 14.93
CA THR A 74 -3.89 0.47 15.66
C THR A 74 -4.64 1.21 16.77
N ARG A 75 -3.95 2.07 17.53
CA ARG A 75 -4.59 2.89 18.59
C ARG A 75 -5.56 3.91 18.01
N HIS A 76 -5.14 4.66 17.00
CA HIS A 76 -6.01 5.61 16.32
C HIS A 76 -7.21 4.92 15.67
N LEU A 77 -7.01 3.74 15.08
CA LEU A 77 -8.08 2.95 14.51
C LEU A 77 -9.13 2.59 15.55
N ARG A 78 -8.72 2.14 16.74
CA ARG A 78 -9.64 1.83 17.84
C ARG A 78 -10.48 3.04 18.25
N HIS A 79 -9.83 4.18 18.49
CA HIS A 79 -10.54 5.41 18.88
C HIS A 79 -11.45 5.94 17.76
N GLY A 80 -11.00 5.84 16.51
CA GLY A 80 -11.81 6.17 15.34
C GLY A 80 -13.06 5.28 15.28
N ILE A 81 -12.93 3.98 15.48
CA ILE A 81 -14.04 3.02 15.46
C ILE A 81 -15.05 3.37 16.56
N GLU A 82 -14.59 3.42 17.81
CA GLU A 82 -15.41 3.73 18.98
C GLU A 82 -16.20 5.04 18.76
N GLY A 83 -15.49 6.11 18.39
CA GLY A 83 -16.14 7.40 18.13
C GLY A 83 -17.09 7.40 16.93
N SER A 84 -16.75 6.69 15.85
CA SER A 84 -17.61 6.61 14.65
C SER A 84 -18.89 5.81 14.91
N GLU A 85 -18.86 4.83 15.80
CA GLU A 85 -20.03 4.06 16.23
C GLU A 85 -20.91 4.88 17.17
N ASP A 86 -20.31 5.52 18.18
CA ASP A 86 -21.02 6.38 19.14
C ASP A 86 -21.74 7.55 18.47
N LEU A 87 -21.14 8.14 17.42
CA LEU A 87 -21.70 9.27 16.68
C LEU A 87 -22.54 8.85 15.46
N GLY A 88 -22.60 7.55 15.14
CA GLY A 88 -23.34 7.05 13.99
C GLY A 88 -22.83 7.59 12.65
N LEU A 89 -21.50 7.62 12.43
CA LEU A 89 -20.86 8.17 11.22
C LEU A 89 -20.58 7.07 10.18
N PRO A 90 -21.50 6.81 9.21
CA PRO A 90 -21.46 5.60 8.39
C PRO A 90 -20.23 5.53 7.46
N VAL A 91 -19.78 6.66 6.92
CA VAL A 91 -18.62 6.73 6.02
C VAL A 91 -17.34 6.38 6.74
N LEU A 92 -17.10 6.98 7.91
CA LEU A 92 -15.93 6.69 8.74
C LEU A 92 -15.93 5.26 9.21
N ARG A 93 -17.10 4.71 9.59
CA ARG A 93 -17.24 3.29 9.94
C ARG A 93 -16.72 2.40 8.81
N ALA A 94 -17.16 2.60 7.57
CA ALA A 94 -16.68 1.81 6.44
C ALA A 94 -15.15 1.95 6.24
N GLN A 95 -14.65 3.18 6.21
CA GLN A 95 -13.23 3.51 6.06
C GLN A 95 -12.33 2.83 7.10
N LEU A 96 -12.74 2.87 8.36
CA LEU A 96 -11.99 2.27 9.46
C LEU A 96 -12.03 0.74 9.40
N ARG A 97 -13.14 0.12 8.96
CA ARG A 97 -13.20 -1.34 8.73
C ARG A 97 -12.25 -1.80 7.63
N TRP A 98 -12.05 -0.99 6.59
CA TRP A 98 -11.01 -1.28 5.58
C TRP A 98 -9.61 -1.26 6.22
N MET A 99 -9.34 -0.29 7.09
CA MET A 99 -8.04 -0.18 7.76
C MET A 99 -7.74 -1.37 8.69
N GLU A 100 -8.75 -1.95 9.35
CA GLU A 100 -8.56 -3.20 10.10
C GLU A 100 -8.03 -4.33 9.21
N ALA A 101 -8.55 -4.45 7.99
CA ALA A 101 -8.09 -5.43 7.02
C ALA A 101 -6.64 -5.17 6.59
N VAL A 102 -6.26 -3.91 6.38
CA VAL A 102 -4.89 -3.50 6.04
C VAL A 102 -3.89 -3.89 7.14
N ILE A 103 -4.24 -3.67 8.42
CA ILE A 103 -3.36 -4.06 9.54
C ILE A 103 -3.24 -5.57 9.66
N ALA A 104 -4.35 -6.31 9.54
CA ALA A 104 -4.34 -7.77 9.53
C ALA A 104 -3.49 -8.32 8.38
N PHE A 105 -3.62 -7.71 7.19
CA PHE A 105 -2.87 -8.09 6.01
C PHE A 105 -1.37 -7.84 6.20
N TRP A 106 -0.98 -6.67 6.71
CA TRP A 106 0.41 -6.35 7.00
C TRP A 106 1.04 -7.41 7.91
N ARG A 107 0.29 -7.88 8.91
CA ARG A 107 0.71 -8.93 9.85
C ARG A 107 0.71 -10.34 9.27
N GLY A 108 0.22 -10.52 8.04
CA GLY A 108 0.11 -11.83 7.38
C GLY A 108 -1.09 -12.67 7.84
N ASP A 109 -2.05 -12.08 8.56
CA ASP A 109 -3.29 -12.77 8.93
C ASP A 109 -4.34 -12.62 7.83
N PHE A 110 -4.15 -13.36 6.74
CA PHE A 110 -5.04 -13.28 5.57
C PHE A 110 -6.46 -13.79 5.85
N THR A 111 -6.66 -14.60 6.90
CA THR A 111 -8.00 -15.01 7.32
C THR A 111 -8.73 -13.83 7.94
N GLU A 112 -8.07 -13.12 8.85
CA GLU A 112 -8.62 -11.92 9.47
C GLU A 112 -8.78 -10.77 8.45
N THR A 113 -7.86 -10.63 7.50
CA THR A 113 -8.02 -9.71 6.36
C THR A 113 -9.33 -9.95 5.61
N ARG A 114 -9.64 -11.20 5.24
CA ARG A 114 -10.88 -11.54 4.53
C ARG A 114 -12.10 -11.22 5.37
N ARG A 115 -12.07 -11.56 6.67
CA ARG A 115 -13.16 -11.25 7.60
C ARG A 115 -13.44 -9.74 7.64
N HIS A 116 -12.39 -8.91 7.72
CA HIS A 116 -12.56 -7.45 7.70
C HIS A 116 -12.99 -6.92 6.34
N HIS A 117 -12.52 -7.47 5.22
CA HIS A 117 -13.05 -7.11 3.88
C HIS A 117 -14.56 -7.36 3.79
N GLU A 118 -15.06 -8.50 4.26
CA GLU A 118 -16.50 -8.82 4.27
C GLU A 118 -17.31 -7.88 5.18
N ILE A 119 -16.75 -7.48 6.33
CA ILE A 119 -17.37 -6.50 7.21
C ILE A 119 -17.40 -5.13 6.53
N ALA A 120 -16.26 -4.68 6.00
CA ALA A 120 -16.14 -3.38 5.36
C ALA A 120 -17.04 -3.27 4.13
N ALA A 121 -17.15 -4.32 3.30
CA ALA A 121 -18.07 -4.37 2.18
C ALA A 121 -19.54 -4.21 2.63
N ARG A 122 -19.97 -4.97 3.64
CA ARG A 122 -21.35 -4.85 4.18
C ARG A 122 -21.64 -3.48 4.79
N VAL A 123 -20.67 -2.87 5.47
CA VAL A 123 -20.83 -1.51 6.01
C VAL A 123 -20.83 -0.48 4.88
N HIS A 124 -20.03 -0.68 3.83
CA HIS A 124 -19.97 0.21 2.67
C HIS A 124 -21.28 0.19 1.86
N GLU A 125 -21.93 -0.97 1.71
CA GLU A 125 -23.26 -1.10 1.09
C GLU A 125 -24.34 -0.29 1.82
N GLN A 126 -24.14 0.04 3.09
CA GLN A 126 -25.05 0.88 3.88
C GLN A 126 -24.78 2.39 3.70
N THR A 127 -23.77 2.75 2.90
CA THR A 127 -23.44 4.14 2.58
C THR A 127 -23.99 4.50 1.20
N GLU A 128 -24.40 5.76 1.00
CA GLU A 128 -24.75 6.27 -0.34
C GLU A 128 -23.50 6.55 -1.20
N LEU A 129 -22.31 6.31 -0.66
CA LEU A 129 -21.03 6.47 -1.35
C LEU A 129 -20.73 5.20 -2.14
N TYR A 130 -21.22 5.13 -3.37
CA TYR A 130 -20.77 4.15 -4.36
C TYR A 130 -19.37 4.53 -4.86
N VAL A 131 -18.35 4.45 -4.00
CA VAL A 131 -16.97 4.61 -4.47
C VAL A 131 -16.57 3.31 -5.16
N ALA A 132 -16.86 3.24 -6.46
CA ALA A 132 -16.47 2.14 -7.32
C ALA A 132 -14.96 1.89 -7.20
N GLY A 133 -14.59 0.74 -6.63
CA GLY A 133 -13.23 0.21 -6.70
C GLY A 133 -12.47 0.04 -5.38
N SER A 134 -12.97 0.51 -4.23
CA SER A 134 -12.34 0.23 -2.91
C SER A 134 -12.27 -1.28 -2.63
N GLY A 135 -13.36 -2.01 -2.88
CA GLY A 135 -13.38 -3.47 -2.84
C GLY A 135 -12.49 -4.13 -3.89
N MET A 136 -12.32 -3.54 -5.07
CA MET A 136 -11.39 -4.04 -6.09
C MET A 136 -9.94 -3.90 -5.66
N VAL A 137 -9.56 -2.79 -5.02
CA VAL A 137 -8.22 -2.61 -4.45
C VAL A 137 -7.97 -3.60 -3.32
N ALA A 138 -8.93 -3.75 -2.41
CA ALA A 138 -8.83 -4.66 -1.28
C ALA A 138 -8.64 -6.11 -1.74
N THR A 139 -9.46 -6.56 -2.71
CA THR A 139 -9.32 -7.90 -3.31
C THR A 139 -8.02 -8.04 -4.09
N MET A 140 -7.64 -7.05 -4.92
CA MET A 140 -6.37 -7.06 -5.65
C MET A 140 -5.17 -7.20 -4.71
N ALA A 141 -5.10 -6.43 -3.62
CA ALA A 141 -3.98 -6.46 -2.70
C ALA A 141 -3.82 -7.85 -2.06
N LEU A 142 -4.94 -8.46 -1.69
CA LEU A 142 -4.96 -9.82 -1.16
C LEU A 142 -4.56 -10.87 -2.21
N SER A 143 -5.19 -10.81 -3.39
CA SER A 143 -4.92 -11.70 -4.51
C SER A 143 -3.45 -11.70 -4.93
N ARG A 144 -2.83 -10.52 -4.99
CA ARG A 144 -1.39 -10.37 -5.28
C ARG A 144 -0.53 -11.16 -4.30
N ASP A 145 -0.79 -11.03 -3.01
CA ASP A 145 0.03 -11.69 -1.98
C ASP A 145 -0.24 -13.19 -1.88
N GLN A 146 -1.45 -13.63 -2.20
CA GLN A 146 -1.79 -15.04 -2.30
C GLN A 146 -1.32 -15.69 -3.61
N GLY A 147 -0.99 -14.90 -4.64
CA GLY A 147 -0.70 -15.38 -6.00
C GLY A 147 -1.94 -15.91 -6.72
N LEU A 148 -3.09 -15.27 -6.51
CA LEU A 148 -4.35 -15.61 -7.17
C LEU A 148 -4.64 -14.59 -8.26
N VAL A 149 -4.78 -15.04 -9.51
CA VAL A 149 -5.08 -14.15 -10.65
C VAL A 149 -6.57 -13.82 -10.68
N THR A 150 -7.03 -13.04 -9.69
CA THR A 150 -8.42 -12.61 -9.58
C THR A 150 -8.51 -11.15 -9.13
N VAL A 151 -9.40 -10.40 -9.76
CA VAL A 151 -9.68 -8.99 -9.40
C VAL A 151 -11.18 -8.74 -9.52
N GLY A 152 -11.83 -8.44 -8.40
CA GLY A 152 -13.29 -8.26 -8.39
C GLY A 152 -14.01 -9.50 -8.95
N SER A 153 -14.81 -9.30 -10.02
CA SER A 153 -15.51 -10.39 -10.72
C SER A 153 -14.70 -11.07 -11.82
N VAL A 154 -13.54 -10.52 -12.20
CA VAL A 154 -12.68 -11.08 -13.26
C VAL A 154 -11.84 -12.20 -12.66
N ALA A 155 -12.14 -13.43 -13.07
CA ALA A 155 -11.45 -14.64 -12.63
C ALA A 155 -10.71 -15.37 -13.76
N ASP A 156 -10.85 -14.88 -15.00
CA ASP A 156 -10.16 -15.40 -16.18
C ASP A 156 -8.94 -14.53 -16.52
N GLU A 157 -7.80 -15.18 -16.78
CA GLU A 157 -6.53 -14.49 -17.04
C GLU A 157 -6.56 -13.68 -18.36
N ALA A 158 -7.22 -14.19 -19.39
CA ALA A 158 -7.30 -13.52 -20.68
C ALA A 158 -8.23 -12.31 -20.60
N GLU A 159 -9.34 -12.42 -19.87
CA GLU A 159 -10.24 -11.29 -19.58
C GLU A 159 -9.51 -10.19 -18.79
N LEU A 160 -8.71 -10.57 -17.79
CA LEU A 160 -7.92 -9.62 -17.00
C LEU A 160 -6.92 -8.86 -17.88
N VAL A 161 -6.15 -9.57 -18.72
CA VAL A 161 -5.20 -8.92 -19.64
C VAL A 161 -5.92 -8.03 -20.65
N GLN A 162 -7.07 -8.46 -21.18
CA GLN A 162 -7.87 -7.64 -22.08
C GLN A 162 -8.37 -6.36 -21.40
N TRP A 163 -8.81 -6.45 -20.14
CA TRP A 163 -9.22 -5.31 -19.35
C TRP A 163 -8.07 -4.31 -19.13
N ILE A 164 -6.88 -4.80 -18.76
CA ILE A 164 -5.68 -3.95 -18.62
C ILE A 164 -5.37 -3.26 -19.96
N ARG A 165 -5.33 -3.99 -21.08
CA ARG A 165 -5.08 -3.41 -22.41
C ARG A 165 -6.12 -2.35 -22.77
N GLY A 166 -7.39 -2.57 -22.43
CA GLY A 166 -8.46 -1.59 -22.62
C GLY A 166 -8.24 -0.29 -21.84
N LEU A 167 -7.81 -0.39 -20.59
CA LEU A 167 -7.46 0.78 -19.77
C LEU A 167 -6.30 1.59 -20.37
N ILE A 168 -5.27 0.90 -20.87
CA ILE A 168 -4.12 1.58 -21.48
C ILE A 168 -4.51 2.24 -22.81
N ALA A 169 -5.31 1.55 -23.63
CA ALA A 169 -5.78 2.07 -24.91
C ALA A 169 -6.71 3.29 -24.75
N ALA A 170 -7.46 3.39 -23.65
CA ALA A 170 -8.29 4.57 -23.36
C ALA A 170 -7.46 5.83 -23.08
N GLY A 171 -6.21 5.67 -22.62
CA GLY A 171 -5.30 6.78 -22.29
C GLY A 171 -5.74 7.61 -21.08
N GLY A 172 -4.96 8.65 -20.77
CA GLY A 172 -5.25 9.58 -19.67
C GLY A 172 -4.98 9.04 -18.27
N ASP A 173 -5.47 9.76 -17.25
CA ASP A 173 -5.43 9.32 -15.85
C ASP A 173 -6.47 8.23 -15.61
N THR A 174 -6.00 7.03 -15.28
CA THR A 174 -6.83 5.84 -15.03
C THR A 174 -7.29 5.73 -13.57
N GLY A 175 -6.87 6.67 -12.71
CA GLY A 175 -7.27 6.75 -11.31
C GLY A 175 -7.10 5.41 -10.58
N LEU A 176 -8.15 5.00 -9.84
CA LEU A 176 -8.14 3.76 -9.07
C LEU A 176 -8.05 2.50 -9.95
N ALA A 177 -8.59 2.53 -11.17
CA ALA A 177 -8.52 1.41 -12.10
C ALA A 177 -7.06 1.13 -12.53
N GLY A 178 -6.26 2.18 -12.70
CA GLY A 178 -4.82 2.07 -12.94
C GLY A 178 -4.09 1.37 -11.79
N VAL A 179 -4.41 1.73 -10.54
CA VAL A 179 -3.84 1.10 -9.34
C VAL A 179 -4.15 -0.40 -9.31
N VAL A 180 -5.41 -0.75 -9.57
CA VAL A 180 -5.85 -2.14 -9.59
C VAL A 180 -5.18 -2.91 -10.72
N ALA A 181 -5.06 -2.32 -11.92
CA ALA A 181 -4.37 -2.92 -13.05
C ALA A 181 -2.87 -3.17 -12.76
N ALA A 182 -2.17 -2.18 -12.20
CA ALA A 182 -0.78 -2.33 -11.78
C ALA A 182 -0.61 -3.44 -10.75
N GLY A 183 -1.51 -3.49 -9.75
CA GLY A 183 -1.53 -4.53 -8.75
C GLY A 183 -1.73 -5.93 -9.33
N ALA A 184 -2.72 -6.08 -10.20
CA ALA A 184 -3.01 -7.32 -10.91
C ALA A 184 -1.82 -7.77 -11.77
N ALA A 185 -1.18 -6.84 -12.49
CA ALA A 185 -0.01 -7.12 -13.32
C ALA A 185 1.20 -7.63 -12.52
N THR A 186 1.32 -7.25 -11.24
CA THR A 186 2.39 -7.74 -10.35
C THR A 186 2.06 -9.07 -9.64
N THR A 187 0.88 -9.64 -9.87
CA THR A 187 0.50 -10.94 -9.29
C THR A 187 1.24 -12.07 -10.01
N THR A 188 1.91 -12.92 -9.24
CA THR A 188 2.58 -14.09 -9.79
C THR A 188 1.60 -14.97 -10.57
N GLY A 189 1.91 -15.26 -11.83
CA GLY A 189 1.06 -16.05 -12.73
C GLY A 189 0.23 -15.22 -13.71
N THR A 190 0.11 -13.90 -13.51
CA THR A 190 -0.59 -13.04 -14.47
C THR A 190 0.25 -12.89 -15.76
N PRO A 191 -0.31 -13.21 -16.95
CA PRO A 191 0.45 -13.25 -18.20
C PRO A 191 0.58 -11.86 -18.85
N VAL A 192 1.15 -10.90 -18.11
CA VAL A 192 1.54 -9.59 -18.65
C VAL A 192 2.85 -9.73 -19.41
N ASP A 193 2.87 -9.26 -20.66
CA ASP A 193 4.09 -9.20 -21.47
C ASP A 193 4.86 -7.89 -21.20
N ARG A 194 6.12 -7.84 -21.65
CA ARG A 194 7.00 -6.68 -21.47
C ARG A 194 6.42 -5.42 -22.11
N ASP A 195 5.77 -5.53 -23.26
CA ASP A 195 5.22 -4.39 -24.01
C ASP A 195 4.04 -3.76 -23.26
N LEU A 196 3.15 -4.58 -22.69
CA LEU A 196 2.05 -4.12 -21.87
C LEU A 196 2.56 -3.47 -20.57
N ALA A 197 3.55 -4.08 -19.91
CA ALA A 197 4.19 -3.48 -18.74
C ALA A 197 4.81 -2.11 -19.05
N ASP A 198 5.59 -2.00 -20.15
CA ASP A 198 6.17 -0.75 -20.62
C ASP A 198 5.09 0.32 -20.89
N ALA A 199 4.00 -0.06 -21.55
CA ALA A 199 2.89 0.85 -21.83
C ALA A 199 2.21 1.37 -20.55
N MET A 200 2.00 0.51 -19.54
CA MET A 200 1.47 0.90 -18.23
C MET A 200 2.37 1.94 -17.54
N ILE A 201 3.68 1.70 -17.55
CA ILE A 201 4.67 2.58 -16.92
C ILE A 201 4.72 3.94 -17.65
N ARG A 202 4.78 3.93 -18.98
CA ARG A 202 4.79 5.17 -19.78
C ARG A 202 3.54 6.01 -19.57
N GLN A 203 2.37 5.38 -19.50
CA GLN A 203 1.12 6.11 -19.26
C GLN A 203 1.15 6.80 -17.90
N TRP A 204 1.59 6.11 -16.85
CA TRP A 204 1.68 6.69 -15.50
C TRP A 204 2.68 7.85 -15.45
N LEU A 205 3.87 7.67 -16.04
CA LEU A 205 4.90 8.72 -16.11
C LEU A 205 4.44 9.95 -16.90
N ALA A 206 3.62 9.76 -17.93
CA ALA A 206 3.06 10.85 -18.74
C ALA A 206 1.93 11.62 -18.02
N ALA A 207 1.14 10.94 -17.19
CA ALA A 207 -0.01 11.54 -16.52
C ALA A 207 0.36 12.40 -15.30
N ARG A 208 1.52 12.15 -14.66
CA ARG A 208 2.07 12.78 -13.43
C ARG A 208 1.13 13.80 -12.76
N THR A 209 0.35 13.30 -11.81
CA THR A 209 -0.62 14.09 -11.02
C THR A 209 -0.08 14.43 -9.63
N ALA A 210 -0.75 15.35 -8.94
CA ALA A 210 -0.42 15.65 -7.54
C ALA A 210 -0.55 14.38 -6.67
N HIS A 211 0.29 14.26 -5.63
CA HIS A 211 0.19 13.13 -4.71
C HIS A 211 -1.17 13.13 -4.01
N VAL A 212 -1.86 12.00 -4.13
CA VAL A 212 -3.07 11.67 -3.40
C VAL A 212 -2.86 10.33 -2.68
N TRP A 213 -3.87 9.90 -1.93
CA TRP A 213 -3.83 8.71 -1.07
C TRP A 213 -3.49 7.38 -1.76
N THR A 214 -3.57 7.31 -3.10
CA THR A 214 -3.19 6.13 -3.89
C THR A 214 -1.79 6.23 -4.50
N THR A 215 -1.21 7.43 -4.61
CA THR A 215 -0.06 7.69 -5.49
C THR A 215 1.16 6.87 -5.11
N LEU A 216 1.52 6.82 -3.83
CA LEU A 216 2.70 6.08 -3.38
C LEU A 216 2.55 4.57 -3.59
N GLY A 217 1.40 4.00 -3.23
CA GLY A 217 1.10 2.58 -3.48
C GLY A 217 1.15 2.23 -4.97
N HIS A 218 0.60 3.09 -5.83
CA HIS A 218 0.64 2.90 -7.29
C HIS A 218 2.08 2.95 -7.82
N ALA A 219 2.88 3.93 -7.40
CA ALA A 219 4.28 4.05 -7.81
C ALA A 219 5.10 2.82 -7.41
N VAL A 220 4.89 2.28 -6.20
CA VAL A 220 5.56 1.07 -5.72
C VAL A 220 5.12 -0.18 -6.50
N LEU A 221 3.84 -0.32 -6.86
CA LEU A 221 3.38 -1.40 -7.74
C LEU A 221 4.04 -1.34 -9.11
N LEU A 222 4.12 -0.15 -9.72
CA LEU A 222 4.78 0.01 -11.02
C LEU A 222 6.30 -0.21 -10.94
N ALA A 223 6.95 0.19 -9.84
CA ALA A 223 8.36 -0.12 -9.60
C ALA A 223 8.61 -1.63 -9.47
N HIS A 224 7.68 -2.37 -8.87
CA HIS A 224 7.72 -3.82 -8.88
C HIS A 224 7.61 -4.37 -10.31
N LEU A 225 6.68 -3.86 -11.11
CA LEU A 225 6.51 -4.28 -12.50
C LEU A 225 7.76 -3.98 -13.35
N VAL A 226 8.44 -2.85 -13.12
CA VAL A 226 9.74 -2.54 -13.73
C VAL A 226 10.75 -3.64 -13.43
N ALA A 227 10.87 -4.05 -12.17
CA ALA A 227 11.80 -5.09 -11.75
C ALA A 227 11.41 -6.49 -12.25
N ASP A 228 10.11 -6.81 -12.27
CA ASP A 228 9.57 -8.09 -12.76
C ASP A 228 9.87 -8.31 -14.25
N HIS A 229 9.83 -7.25 -15.06
CA HIS A 229 10.04 -7.32 -16.51
C HIS A 229 11.42 -6.85 -16.99
N GLY A 230 12.33 -6.49 -16.07
CA GLY A 230 13.68 -6.02 -16.42
C GLY A 230 13.68 -4.72 -17.25
N LEU A 231 12.76 -3.80 -16.95
CA LEU A 231 12.59 -2.53 -17.66
C LEU A 231 13.54 -1.45 -17.13
N VAL A 232 14.85 -1.72 -17.18
CA VAL A 232 15.91 -0.88 -16.60
C VAL A 232 15.85 0.56 -17.09
N GLU A 233 15.37 0.79 -18.32
CA GLU A 233 15.14 2.11 -18.91
C GLU A 233 14.21 3.03 -18.09
N HIS A 234 13.36 2.47 -17.23
CA HIS A 234 12.45 3.22 -16.35
C HIS A 234 12.91 3.28 -14.89
N ALA A 235 13.98 2.56 -14.52
CA ALA A 235 14.38 2.41 -13.12
C ALA A 235 14.72 3.75 -12.46
N ASP A 236 15.50 4.61 -13.14
CA ASP A 236 15.94 5.91 -12.60
C ASP A 236 14.77 6.83 -12.23
N ALA A 237 13.69 6.80 -13.01
CA ALA A 237 12.50 7.62 -12.74
C ALA A 237 11.84 7.21 -11.43
N PHE A 238 11.69 5.90 -11.18
CA PHE A 238 11.12 5.40 -9.93
C PHE A 238 12.08 5.48 -8.75
N LEU A 239 13.39 5.30 -8.95
CA LEU A 239 14.38 5.52 -7.91
C LEU A 239 14.29 6.97 -7.39
N THR A 240 14.28 7.94 -8.30
CA THR A 240 14.15 9.37 -7.96
C THR A 240 12.84 9.66 -7.22
N GLU A 241 11.73 9.08 -7.69
CA GLU A 241 10.40 9.29 -7.10
C GLU A 241 10.26 8.68 -5.70
N LEU A 242 10.85 7.50 -5.47
CA LEU A 242 10.60 6.70 -4.26
C LEU A 242 11.63 6.92 -3.15
N GLU A 243 12.82 7.44 -3.45
CA GLU A 243 13.92 7.55 -2.48
C GLU A 243 13.55 8.40 -1.26
N LEU A 244 12.79 9.50 -1.45
CA LEU A 244 12.31 10.34 -0.34
C LEU A 244 11.30 9.67 0.59
N PHE A 245 10.86 8.46 0.23
CA PHE A 245 9.86 7.67 0.95
C PHE A 245 10.44 6.33 1.41
N ALA A 246 11.75 6.12 1.35
CA ALA A 246 12.39 4.83 1.62
C ALA A 246 12.05 4.25 3.01
N ASP A 247 11.81 5.10 4.00
CA ASP A 247 11.44 4.74 5.37
C ASP A 247 9.97 4.33 5.56
N ARG A 248 9.18 4.34 4.49
CA ARG A 248 7.71 4.25 4.56
C ARG A 248 7.16 2.89 4.17
N ILE A 249 5.95 2.63 4.65
CA ILE A 249 5.07 1.58 4.14
C ILE A 249 4.17 2.18 3.05
N ALA A 250 4.23 1.62 1.84
CA ALA A 250 3.37 2.02 0.74
C ALA A 250 1.96 1.43 0.94
N ILE A 251 1.03 2.28 1.37
CA ILE A 251 -0.40 1.98 1.46
C ILE A 251 -1.17 2.57 0.27
N ILE A 252 -2.35 2.03 0.03
CA ILE A 252 -3.34 2.56 -0.91
C ILE A 252 -4.51 3.03 -0.03
N GLY A 253 -4.34 4.20 0.58
CA GLY A 253 -5.26 4.73 1.59
C GLY A 253 -5.51 3.74 2.72
N GLN A 254 -6.77 3.56 3.11
CA GLN A 254 -7.18 2.59 4.13
C GLN A 254 -7.55 1.22 3.56
N VAL A 255 -7.40 0.99 2.25
CA VAL A 255 -7.98 -0.20 1.58
C VAL A 255 -6.95 -1.24 1.15
N GLY A 256 -5.67 -0.89 1.11
CA GLY A 256 -4.63 -1.84 0.71
C GLY A 256 -3.24 -1.43 1.18
N VAL A 257 -2.32 -2.39 1.18
CA VAL A 257 -0.90 -2.19 1.45
C VAL A 257 -0.08 -3.00 0.46
N VAL A 258 0.98 -2.40 -0.06
CA VAL A 258 1.84 -2.99 -1.10
C VAL A 258 3.12 -3.57 -0.48
N GLY A 259 3.70 -2.87 0.50
CA GLY A 259 4.94 -3.25 1.18
C GLY A 259 5.80 -2.03 1.56
N PRO A 260 7.00 -2.25 2.14
CA PRO A 260 8.00 -1.22 2.32
C PRO A 260 8.42 -0.59 0.99
N VAL A 261 8.54 0.75 0.94
CA VAL A 261 9.09 1.44 -0.25
C VAL A 261 10.53 1.02 -0.50
N ALA A 262 11.34 0.89 0.55
CA ALA A 262 12.71 0.39 0.45
C ALA A 262 12.79 -0.99 -0.24
N PHE A 263 11.76 -1.84 -0.16
CA PHE A 263 11.79 -3.12 -0.88
C PHE A 263 11.68 -2.91 -2.40
N ALA A 264 10.87 -1.96 -2.86
CA ALA A 264 10.83 -1.61 -4.28
C ALA A 264 12.15 -0.98 -4.75
N LEU A 265 12.73 -0.07 -3.96
CA LEU A 265 14.05 0.49 -4.25
C LEU A 265 15.12 -0.61 -4.36
N ALA A 266 15.11 -1.58 -3.45
CA ALA A 266 16.02 -2.72 -3.48
C ALA A 266 15.89 -3.53 -4.78
N ARG A 267 14.65 -3.82 -5.20
CA ARG A 267 14.36 -4.54 -6.44
C ARG A 267 14.78 -3.76 -7.68
N LEU A 268 14.59 -2.43 -7.70
CA LEU A 268 15.03 -1.57 -8.80
C LEU A 268 16.56 -1.54 -8.92
N HIS A 269 17.28 -1.42 -7.80
CA HIS A 269 18.74 -1.47 -7.80
C HIS A 269 19.27 -2.83 -8.25
N ALA A 270 18.66 -3.93 -7.80
CA ALA A 270 19.01 -5.28 -8.28
C ALA A 270 18.77 -5.42 -9.80
N CYS A 271 17.65 -4.89 -10.30
CA CYS A 271 17.33 -4.86 -11.73
C CYS A 271 18.37 -4.07 -12.54
N ALA A 272 18.88 -2.97 -11.97
CA ALA A 272 19.94 -2.15 -12.57
C ALA A 272 21.37 -2.72 -12.37
N GLY A 273 21.54 -3.82 -11.63
CA GLY A 273 22.83 -4.44 -11.36
C GLY A 273 23.65 -3.79 -10.22
N ASP A 274 23.03 -2.94 -9.40
CA ASP A 274 23.65 -2.35 -8.20
C ASP A 274 23.30 -3.18 -6.95
N ASP A 275 23.97 -4.33 -6.81
CA ASP A 275 23.72 -5.27 -5.71
C ASP A 275 23.98 -4.66 -4.33
N ASP A 276 24.95 -3.74 -4.21
CA ASP A 276 25.30 -3.10 -2.94
C ASP A 276 24.18 -2.16 -2.45
N ARG A 277 23.59 -1.35 -3.34
CA ARG A 277 22.39 -0.57 -3.00
C ARG A 277 21.17 -1.48 -2.80
N ALA A 278 21.03 -2.53 -3.61
CA ALA A 278 19.94 -3.48 -3.47
C ALA A 278 19.92 -4.10 -2.06
N ARG A 279 21.07 -4.58 -1.56
CA ARG A 279 21.18 -5.14 -0.21
C ARG A 279 20.88 -4.12 0.89
N ARG A 280 21.40 -2.89 0.78
CA ARG A 280 21.17 -1.84 1.78
C ARG A 280 19.68 -1.51 1.93
N PHE A 281 18.99 -1.29 0.83
CA PHE A 281 17.54 -1.03 0.88
C PHE A 281 16.75 -2.28 1.29
N ASN A 282 17.19 -3.49 0.92
CA ASN A 282 16.55 -4.72 1.37
C ASN A 282 16.66 -4.90 2.90
N ASP A 283 17.81 -4.55 3.49
CA ASP A 283 18.01 -4.56 4.94
C ASP A 283 17.14 -3.52 5.66
N GLN A 284 17.01 -2.32 5.10
CA GLN A 284 16.08 -1.30 5.62
C GLN A 284 14.62 -1.79 5.57
N ALA A 285 14.19 -2.34 4.44
CA ALA A 285 12.85 -2.89 4.27
C ALA A 285 12.57 -4.05 5.24
N ARG A 286 13.55 -4.94 5.41
CA ARG A 286 13.48 -6.07 6.34
C ARG A 286 13.39 -5.60 7.78
N THR A 287 14.17 -4.59 8.17
CA THR A 287 14.15 -4.02 9.52
C THR A 287 12.77 -3.44 9.82
N LEU A 288 12.25 -2.58 8.93
CA LEU A 288 10.90 -2.03 9.06
C LEU A 288 9.83 -3.13 9.17
N ALA A 289 9.91 -4.14 8.30
CA ALA A 289 8.97 -5.26 8.31
C ALA A 289 9.05 -6.07 9.62
N VAL A 290 10.24 -6.41 10.11
CA VAL A 290 10.39 -7.19 11.35
C VAL A 290 9.92 -6.38 12.56
N ASP A 291 10.35 -5.13 12.69
CA ASP A 291 10.06 -4.30 13.86
C ASP A 291 8.57 -3.96 14.00
N THR A 292 7.86 -3.93 12.88
CA THR A 292 6.42 -3.57 12.82
C THR A 292 5.50 -4.76 12.57
N GLY A 293 6.04 -5.99 12.54
CA GLY A 293 5.28 -7.23 12.37
C GLY A 293 4.81 -7.50 10.93
N GLY A 294 5.41 -6.87 9.93
CA GLY A 294 5.19 -7.05 8.48
C GLY A 294 5.63 -8.40 7.91
N VAL A 295 5.03 -9.50 8.36
CA VAL A 295 5.49 -10.88 8.05
C VAL A 295 5.61 -11.16 6.54
N PRO A 296 4.61 -10.86 5.68
CA PRO A 296 4.72 -11.11 4.24
C PRO A 296 5.88 -10.35 3.59
N SER A 297 6.12 -9.11 4.02
CA SER A 297 7.20 -8.28 3.51
C SER A 297 8.57 -8.80 3.95
N ALA A 298 8.70 -9.27 5.19
CA ALA A 298 9.94 -9.87 5.68
C ALA A 298 10.33 -11.13 4.88
N LEU A 299 9.36 -11.98 4.51
CA LEU A 299 9.63 -13.15 3.66
C LEU A 299 10.10 -12.76 2.25
N ARG A 300 9.52 -11.71 1.66
CA ARG A 300 9.97 -11.18 0.36
C ARG A 300 11.39 -10.62 0.42
N CYS A 301 11.74 -9.92 1.49
CA CYS A 301 13.09 -9.40 1.68
C CYS A 301 14.12 -10.54 1.79
N ARG A 302 13.78 -11.62 2.52
CA ARG A 302 14.62 -12.82 2.60
C ARG A 302 14.80 -13.48 1.23
N LEU A 303 13.74 -13.55 0.42
CA LEU A 303 13.82 -14.12 -0.92
C LEU A 303 14.70 -13.28 -1.86
N LEU A 304 14.58 -11.95 -1.83
CA LEU A 304 15.45 -11.05 -2.60
C LEU A 304 16.91 -11.26 -2.19
N GLU A 305 17.20 -11.35 -0.89
CA GLU A 305 18.56 -11.63 -0.40
C GLU A 305 19.11 -12.95 -0.96
N CYS A 306 18.29 -14.02 -0.98
CA CYS A 306 18.69 -15.27 -1.64
C CYS A 306 18.95 -15.11 -3.14
N SER A 307 18.18 -14.30 -3.86
CA SER A 307 18.41 -14.08 -5.29
C SER A 307 19.72 -13.34 -5.59
N LEU A 308 20.19 -12.50 -4.67
CA LEU A 308 21.46 -11.77 -4.81
C LEU A 308 22.68 -12.61 -4.40
N GLN A 309 22.49 -13.78 -3.79
CA GLN A 309 23.58 -14.63 -3.32
C GLN A 309 23.95 -15.71 -4.34
N SER A 310 25.24 -16.04 -4.43
CA SER A 310 25.70 -17.20 -5.18
C SER A 310 25.10 -18.51 -4.65
N PRO A 311 24.91 -19.53 -5.50
CA PRO A 311 24.43 -20.85 -5.06
C PRO A 311 25.27 -21.42 -3.92
N SER A 312 24.61 -21.84 -2.84
CA SER A 312 25.24 -22.47 -1.68
C SER A 312 24.24 -23.33 -0.91
N ALA A 313 24.73 -24.29 -0.12
CA ALA A 313 23.86 -25.12 0.73
C ALA A 313 23.09 -24.29 1.77
N ALA A 314 23.64 -23.14 2.21
CA ALA A 314 22.93 -22.22 3.10
C ALA A 314 21.76 -21.54 2.39
N ARG A 315 22.00 -21.05 1.17
CA ARG A 315 20.96 -20.45 0.31
C ARG A 315 19.83 -21.44 0.03
N THR A 316 20.13 -22.70 -0.27
CA THR A 316 19.11 -23.73 -0.51
C THR A 316 18.23 -23.96 0.72
N ARG A 317 18.82 -24.10 1.92
CA ARG A 317 18.04 -24.25 3.16
C ARG A 317 17.16 -23.04 3.43
N GLU A 318 17.68 -21.84 3.20
CA GLU A 318 16.92 -20.60 3.38
C GLU A 318 15.72 -20.52 2.42
N LEU A 319 15.90 -20.91 1.14
CA LEU A 319 14.81 -21.00 0.17
C LEU A 319 13.73 -22.00 0.62
N ASP A 320 14.12 -23.18 1.12
CA ASP A 320 13.17 -24.17 1.65
C ASP A 320 12.40 -23.63 2.86
N ASP A 321 13.06 -22.89 3.75
CA ASP A 321 12.45 -22.28 4.93
C ASP A 321 11.45 -21.18 4.53
N ILE A 322 11.80 -20.34 3.55
CA ILE A 322 10.91 -19.33 2.98
C ILE A 322 9.68 -20.00 2.35
N ALA A 323 9.86 -21.04 1.54
CA ALA A 323 8.74 -21.74 0.91
C ALA A 323 7.77 -22.33 1.94
N ARG A 324 8.28 -22.94 3.02
CA ARG A 324 7.42 -23.49 4.09
C ARG A 324 6.65 -22.40 4.82
N ALA A 325 7.32 -21.30 5.17
CA ALA A 325 6.67 -20.16 5.83
C ALA A 325 5.61 -19.50 4.93
N ALA A 326 5.95 -19.27 3.66
CA ALA A 326 5.04 -18.70 2.67
C ALA A 326 3.80 -19.58 2.46
N PHE A 327 3.99 -20.90 2.35
CA PHE A 327 2.89 -21.85 2.22
C PHE A 327 1.97 -21.83 3.44
N ALA A 328 2.53 -21.80 4.66
CA ALA A 328 1.74 -21.74 5.90
C ALA A 328 0.88 -20.47 6.00
N LEU A 329 1.34 -19.34 5.43
CA LEU A 329 0.58 -18.10 5.36
C LEU A 329 -0.40 -18.04 4.18
N GLY A 330 -0.33 -18.98 3.23
CA GLY A 330 -1.13 -18.95 2.00
C GLY A 330 -0.59 -18.02 0.91
N MET A 331 0.70 -17.67 0.95
CA MET A 331 1.40 -16.87 -0.06
C MET A 331 1.88 -17.75 -1.23
N ASN A 332 0.96 -18.33 -2.00
CA ASN A 332 1.31 -19.30 -3.05
C ASN A 332 2.16 -18.67 -4.17
N GLY A 333 1.96 -17.38 -4.48
CA GLY A 333 2.81 -16.65 -5.42
C GLY A 333 4.29 -16.65 -5.01
N LEU A 334 4.56 -16.44 -3.70
CA LEU A 334 5.93 -16.46 -3.18
C LEU A 334 6.53 -17.88 -3.22
N VAL A 335 5.73 -18.92 -2.99
CA VAL A 335 6.17 -20.33 -3.14
C VAL A 335 6.59 -20.62 -4.58
N THR A 336 5.81 -20.16 -5.55
CA THR A 336 6.14 -20.30 -6.98
C THR A 336 7.44 -19.57 -7.31
N GLU A 337 7.63 -18.38 -6.78
CA GLU A 337 8.84 -17.58 -6.99
C GLU A 337 10.09 -18.24 -6.38
N VAL A 338 9.98 -18.82 -5.19
CA VAL A 338 11.06 -19.63 -4.59
C VAL A 338 11.47 -20.77 -5.51
N ARG A 339 10.51 -21.50 -6.09
CA ARG A 339 10.80 -22.61 -7.01
C ARG A 339 11.52 -22.11 -8.27
N ARG A 340 11.11 -20.96 -8.80
CA ARG A 340 11.76 -20.32 -9.96
C ARG A 340 13.23 -20.00 -9.66
N ILE A 341 13.50 -19.35 -8.52
CA ILE A 341 14.86 -18.97 -8.09
C ILE A 341 15.72 -20.20 -7.76
N ALA A 342 15.12 -21.27 -7.24
CA ALA A 342 15.81 -22.52 -7.00
C ALA A 342 16.19 -23.24 -8.31
N SER A 343 15.36 -23.11 -9.36
CA SER A 343 15.59 -23.73 -10.67
C SER A 343 16.55 -22.97 -11.59
N SER A 344 16.82 -21.69 -11.32
CA SER A 344 17.75 -20.86 -12.08
C SER A 344 19.20 -20.90 -11.56
N ALA A 345 19.48 -21.75 -10.58
CA ALA A 345 20.80 -21.99 -9.99
C ALA A 345 21.44 -23.27 -10.56
#